data_AF-A0A0F8ZM43-F1
#
_entry.id   AF-A0A0F8ZM43-F1
#
_cell.length_a   1.000
_cell.length_b   1.000
_cell.length_c   1.000
_cell.angle_alpha   90.00
_cell.angle_beta   90.00
_cell.angle_gamma   90.00
#
_symmetry.space_group_name_H-M   'P 1'
#
loop_
_entity.id
_entity.type
_entity.pdbx_description
1 polymer ?
#
loop_
_entity_poly.entity_id
_entity_poly.type
_entity_poly.pdbx_seq_one_letter_code
_entity_poly.pdbx_strand_id
1 'polypeptide(L)'
;MLSGLTNVNIELTSRCNKSCHMCGRRKIEREYPELAKWGDMDSEMVKNISRQIPKGILVQMHDNGEPLLFPRLGDALNLFKDNIRCLDTNGKLLVEKADEIIDNLETITISTFEGDEEAEEQYETVVEFMRLKGKQKPNVIIRCLGDTDYKFKYGMRKF
;
A
#
# COMPACT_ATOMS: atom_id res chain seq x y z
N MET A 1 -24.89 -15.42 -5.04
CA MET A 1 -24.86 -13.95 -4.83
C MET A 1 -24.19 -13.73 -3.47
N LEU A 2 -23.06 -13.02 -3.39
CA LEU A 2 -22.27 -12.83 -2.16
C LEU A 2 -22.89 -11.73 -1.27
N SER A 3 -24.12 -11.96 -0.79
CA SER A 3 -24.83 -10.99 0.06
C SER A 3 -24.07 -10.76 1.36
N GLY A 4 -23.77 -9.49 1.68
CA GLY A 4 -23.09 -9.10 2.92
C GLY A 4 -21.55 -9.02 2.83
N LEU A 5 -20.95 -9.36 1.68
CA LEU A 5 -19.53 -9.13 1.45
C LEU A 5 -19.27 -7.64 1.22
N THR A 6 -18.47 -7.02 2.09
CA THR A 6 -18.17 -5.58 2.04
C THR A 6 -16.74 -5.25 1.65
N ASN A 7 -15.81 -6.19 1.86
CA ASN A 7 -14.39 -6.01 1.60
C ASN A 7 -13.73 -7.32 1.15
N VAL A 8 -12.80 -7.22 0.21
CA VAL A 8 -11.85 -8.28 -0.15
C VAL A 8 -10.43 -7.71 -0.14
N ASN A 9 -9.50 -8.41 0.51
CA ASN A 9 -8.08 -8.12 0.45
C ASN A 9 -7.44 -8.97 -0.66
N ILE A 10 -6.68 -8.33 -1.55
CA ILE A 10 -5.95 -8.97 -2.65
C ILE A 10 -4.46 -8.65 -2.49
N GLU A 11 -3.68 -9.66 -2.15
CA GLU A 11 -2.22 -9.55 -2.08
C GLU A 11 -1.61 -9.63 -3.50
N LEU A 12 -1.51 -8.49 -4.19
CA LEU A 12 -0.95 -8.44 -5.55
C LEU A 12 0.52 -8.89 -5.60
N THR A 13 1.28 -8.59 -4.55
CA THR A 13 2.65 -9.07 -4.38
C THR A 13 2.89 -9.36 -2.90
N SER A 14 3.64 -10.42 -2.65
CA SER A 14 4.12 -10.78 -1.32
C SER A 14 5.51 -10.22 -1.01
N ARG A 15 6.18 -9.62 -2.01
CA ARG A 15 7.49 -8.96 -1.88
C ARG A 15 7.34 -7.66 -1.08
N CYS A 16 8.40 -7.25 -0.38
CA CYS A 16 8.45 -5.95 0.30
C CYS A 16 9.89 -5.41 0.26
N ASN A 17 10.03 -4.09 0.17
CA ASN A 17 11.31 -3.37 0.12
C ASN A 17 11.64 -2.64 1.43
N LYS A 18 10.96 -2.97 2.53
CA LYS A 18 11.17 -2.39 3.86
C LYS A 18 11.32 -3.47 4.92
N SER A 19 12.25 -3.29 5.85
CA SER A 19 12.63 -4.28 6.87
C SER A 19 12.02 -4.00 8.25
N CYS A 20 10.73 -3.71 8.32
CA CYS A 20 10.05 -3.33 9.57
C CYS A 20 10.22 -4.39 10.67
N HIS A 21 10.61 -3.98 11.88
CA HIS A 21 10.91 -4.90 12.96
C HIS A 21 9.67 -5.64 13.49
N MET A 22 8.50 -4.98 13.49
CA MET A 22 7.20 -5.54 13.90
C MET A 22 6.51 -6.41 12.84
N CYS A 23 7.02 -6.45 11.61
CA CYS A 23 6.36 -7.17 10.53
C CYS A 23 6.54 -8.68 10.70
N GLY A 24 5.43 -9.42 10.79
CA GLY A 24 5.44 -10.88 10.85
C GLY A 24 6.16 -11.52 9.66
N ARG A 25 6.03 -10.94 8.46
CA ARG A 25 6.73 -11.46 7.27
C ARG A 25 8.23 -11.23 7.33
N ARG A 26 8.68 -10.08 7.85
CA ARG A 26 10.12 -9.83 8.10
C ARG A 26 10.67 -10.73 9.19
N LYS A 27 9.86 -11.09 10.18
CA LYS A 27 10.22 -12.10 11.19
C LYS A 27 10.45 -13.46 10.55
N ILE A 28 9.55 -13.92 9.66
CA ILE A 28 9.73 -15.19 8.93
C ILE A 28 11.02 -15.20 8.11
N GLU A 29 11.37 -14.11 7.42
CA GLU A 29 12.64 -14.07 6.68
C GLU A 29 13.87 -14.22 7.56
N ARG A 30 13.83 -13.64 8.77
CA ARG A 30 14.95 -13.70 9.72
C ARG A 30 15.04 -15.07 10.41
N GLU A 31 13.90 -15.64 10.80
CA GLU A 31 13.85 -16.83 11.65
C GLU A 31 13.71 -18.14 10.85
N TYR A 32 13.07 -18.09 9.68
CA TYR A 32 12.75 -19.25 8.83
C TYR A 32 12.94 -18.91 7.33
N PRO A 33 14.15 -18.51 6.90
CA PRO A 33 14.41 -18.04 5.53
C PRO A 33 14.03 -19.04 4.44
N GLU A 34 14.03 -20.34 4.74
CA GLU A 34 13.60 -21.42 3.83
C GLU A 34 12.09 -21.36 3.49
N LEU A 35 11.30 -20.73 4.36
CA LEU A 35 9.85 -20.51 4.15
C LEU A 35 9.56 -19.19 3.41
N ALA A 36 10.56 -18.31 3.26
CA ALA A 36 10.42 -16.99 2.68
C ALA A 36 10.37 -17.03 1.14
N LYS A 37 9.26 -17.52 0.58
CA LYS A 37 9.01 -17.56 -0.86
C LYS A 37 8.09 -16.42 -1.26
N TRP A 38 8.66 -15.39 -1.86
CA TRP A 38 7.93 -14.20 -2.30
C TRP A 38 7.78 -14.15 -3.81
N GLY A 39 6.69 -13.54 -4.24
CA GLY A 39 6.35 -13.41 -5.64
C GLY A 39 5.12 -12.54 -5.86
N ASP A 40 4.76 -12.43 -7.13
CA ASP A 40 3.65 -11.64 -7.60
C ASP A 40 2.48 -12.55 -7.99
N MET A 41 1.26 -12.07 -7.79
CA MET A 41 0.08 -12.75 -8.30
C MET A 41 0.09 -12.72 -9.83
N ASP A 42 -0.21 -13.88 -10.45
CA ASP A 42 -0.33 -13.97 -11.90
C ASP A 42 -1.41 -13.01 -12.44
N SER A 43 -1.15 -12.36 -13.58
CA SER A 43 -2.06 -11.35 -14.13
C SER A 43 -3.42 -11.93 -14.56
N GLU A 44 -3.46 -13.16 -15.06
CA GLU A 44 -4.74 -13.80 -15.41
C GLU A 44 -5.50 -14.19 -14.13
N MET A 45 -4.80 -14.54 -13.05
CA MET A 45 -5.42 -14.72 -11.73
C MET A 45 -6.11 -13.43 -11.26
N VAL A 46 -5.42 -12.27 -11.31
CA VAL A 46 -6.01 -10.96 -10.93
C VAL A 46 -7.27 -10.67 -11.73
N LYS A 47 -7.23 -10.92 -13.04
CA LYS A 47 -8.37 -10.73 -13.96
C LYS A 47 -9.51 -11.72 -13.69
N ASN A 48 -9.21 -12.94 -13.29
CA ASN A 48 -10.23 -13.91 -12.90
C ASN A 48 -10.90 -13.54 -11.58
N ILE A 49 -10.15 -12.96 -10.64
CA ILE A 49 -10.71 -12.43 -9.39
C ILE A 49 -11.64 -11.25 -9.69
N SER A 50 -11.23 -10.30 -10.55
CA SER A 50 -12.05 -9.11 -10.86
C SER A 50 -13.40 -9.44 -11.50
N ARG A 51 -13.50 -10.56 -12.23
CA ARG A 51 -14.77 -11.06 -12.79
C ARG A 51 -15.73 -11.64 -11.75
N GLN A 52 -15.23 -12.02 -10.58
CA GLN A 52 -16.00 -12.70 -9.53
C GLN A 52 -16.41 -11.77 -8.38
N ILE A 53 -15.65 -10.68 -8.18
CA ILE A 53 -15.93 -9.72 -7.11
C ILE A 53 -17.16 -8.86 -7.45
N PRO A 54 -18.14 -8.71 -6.53
CA PRO A 54 -19.26 -7.80 -6.72
C PRO A 54 -18.80 -6.35 -6.92
N LYS A 55 -19.45 -5.61 -7.81
CA LYS A 55 -19.19 -4.17 -7.99
C LYS A 55 -19.57 -3.38 -6.74
N GLY A 56 -18.93 -2.23 -6.53
CA GLY A 56 -19.23 -1.28 -5.45
C GLY A 56 -18.73 -1.65 -4.05
N ILE A 57 -18.12 -2.84 -3.86
CA ILE A 57 -17.48 -3.19 -2.59
C ILE A 57 -16.07 -2.62 -2.49
N LEU A 58 -15.50 -2.64 -1.28
CA LEU A 58 -14.09 -2.28 -1.05
C LEU A 58 -13.17 -3.41 -1.53
N VAL A 59 -12.14 -3.03 -2.28
CA VAL A 59 -11.06 -3.93 -2.69
C VAL A 59 -9.75 -3.34 -2.17
N GLN A 60 -9.21 -3.98 -1.15
CA GLN A 60 -7.95 -3.62 -0.52
C GLN A 60 -6.80 -4.36 -1.24
N MET A 61 -6.00 -3.65 -2.03
CA MET A 61 -4.89 -4.20 -2.80
C MET A 61 -3.61 -4.35 -1.96
N HIS A 62 -3.73 -4.93 -0.77
CA HIS A 62 -2.63 -5.14 0.16
C HIS A 62 -2.97 -6.27 1.13
N ASP A 63 -1.94 -7.00 1.58
CA ASP A 63 -2.01 -7.86 2.76
C ASP A 63 -0.73 -7.76 3.59
N ASN A 64 0.35 -8.44 3.17
CA ASN A 64 1.62 -8.47 3.90
C ASN A 64 2.83 -8.02 3.06
N GLY A 65 2.68 -7.89 1.74
CA GLY A 65 3.68 -7.30 0.84
C GLY A 65 3.51 -5.79 0.62
N GLU A 66 4.41 -5.22 -0.18
CA GLU A 66 4.36 -3.82 -0.62
C GLU A 66 3.74 -3.74 -2.03
N PRO A 67 2.47 -3.31 -2.17
CA PRO A 67 1.77 -3.34 -3.44
C PRO A 67 2.41 -2.47 -4.52
N LEU A 68 3.15 -1.42 -4.14
CA LEU A 68 3.85 -0.58 -5.12
C LEU A 68 5.01 -1.30 -5.84
N LEU A 69 5.41 -2.49 -5.38
CA LEU A 69 6.36 -3.36 -6.11
C LEU A 69 5.72 -4.19 -7.22
N PHE A 70 4.38 -4.26 -7.29
CA PHE A 70 3.70 -5.05 -8.32
C PHE A 70 3.95 -4.44 -9.70
N PRO A 71 4.49 -5.18 -10.70
CA PRO A 71 4.97 -4.60 -11.96
C PRO A 71 3.91 -3.90 -12.82
N ARG A 72 2.63 -4.22 -12.63
CA ARG A 72 1.51 -3.71 -13.44
C ARG A 72 0.38 -3.22 -12.54
N LEU A 73 0.72 -2.40 -11.54
CA LEU A 73 -0.22 -1.95 -10.52
C LEU A 73 -1.38 -1.17 -11.15
N GLY A 74 -1.09 -0.25 -12.06
CA GLY A 74 -2.12 0.57 -12.72
C GLY A 74 -3.14 -0.28 -13.48
N ASP A 75 -2.66 -1.30 -14.21
CA ASP A 75 -3.52 -2.25 -14.92
C ASP A 75 -4.38 -3.08 -13.95
N ALA A 76 -3.78 -3.55 -12.85
CA ALA A 76 -4.50 -4.30 -11.83
C ALA A 76 -5.60 -3.46 -11.19
N LEU A 77 -5.32 -2.21 -10.82
CA LEU A 77 -6.31 -1.29 -10.26
C LEU A 77 -7.47 -1.01 -11.22
N ASN A 78 -7.19 -0.85 -12.51
CA ASN A 78 -8.20 -0.58 -13.53
C ASN A 78 -9.17 -1.75 -13.74
N LEU A 79 -8.77 -2.99 -13.45
CA LEU A 79 -9.67 -4.15 -13.47
C LEU A 79 -10.81 -4.03 -12.44
N PHE A 80 -10.63 -3.22 -11.39
CA PHE A 80 -11.58 -3.01 -10.30
C PHE A 80 -12.15 -1.58 -10.30
N LYS A 81 -12.20 -0.91 -11.46
CA LYS A 81 -12.69 0.48 -11.57
C LYS A 81 -14.13 0.72 -11.12
N ASP A 82 -14.94 -0.34 -11.05
CA ASP A 82 -16.32 -0.29 -10.56
C ASP A 82 -16.41 -0.58 -9.04
N ASN A 83 -15.27 -0.64 -8.34
CA ASN A 83 -15.12 -0.88 -6.91
C ASN A 83 -14.44 0.30 -6.21
N ILE A 84 -14.50 0.29 -4.87
CA ILE A 84 -13.73 1.22 -4.03
C ILE A 84 -12.34 0.60 -3.84
N ARG A 85 -11.35 1.08 -4.59
CA ARG A 85 -9.96 0.60 -4.60
C ARG A 85 -9.16 1.34 -3.55
N CYS A 86 -8.59 0.57 -2.65
CA CYS A 86 -7.74 1.05 -1.57
C CYS A 86 -6.41 0.31 -1.59
N LEU A 87 -5.34 0.96 -1.15
CA LEU A 87 -4.07 0.27 -0.89
C LEU A 87 -3.41 0.82 0.37
N ASP A 88 -2.64 -0.05 1.02
CA ASP A 88 -1.75 0.34 2.10
C ASP A 88 -0.32 0.19 1.60
N THR A 89 0.55 1.14 1.92
CA THR A 89 1.94 1.16 1.46
C THR A 89 2.87 1.64 2.56
N ASN A 90 4.13 1.24 2.47
CA ASN A 90 5.24 1.82 3.21
C ASN A 90 5.72 3.16 2.61
N GLY A 91 5.17 3.61 1.49
CA GLY A 91 5.38 4.95 0.96
C GLY A 91 6.65 5.15 0.13
N LYS A 92 7.61 4.22 0.12
CA LYS A 92 8.92 4.42 -0.54
C LYS A 92 8.84 4.64 -2.05
N LEU A 93 7.81 4.12 -2.69
CA LEU A 93 7.66 4.14 -4.15
C LEU A 93 6.54 5.07 -4.62
N LEU A 94 5.98 5.93 -3.76
CA LEU A 94 4.83 6.78 -4.10
C LEU A 94 5.11 7.69 -5.31
N VAL A 95 6.30 8.30 -5.35
CA VAL A 95 6.69 9.20 -6.45
C VAL A 95 6.96 8.43 -7.73
N GLU A 96 7.69 7.31 -7.65
CA GLU A 96 7.98 6.45 -8.81
C GLU A 96 6.69 5.89 -9.45
N LYS A 97 5.72 5.53 -8.62
CA LYS A 97 4.45 4.92 -9.03
C LYS A 97 3.30 5.93 -9.18
N ALA A 98 3.60 7.24 -9.15
CA ALA A 98 2.58 8.28 -9.15
C ALA A 98 1.59 8.16 -10.32
N ASP A 99 2.10 7.88 -11.53
CA ASP A 99 1.29 7.72 -12.75
C ASP A 99 0.33 6.51 -12.71
N GLU A 100 0.65 5.48 -11.90
CA GLU A 100 -0.19 4.30 -11.73
C GLU A 100 -1.25 4.48 -10.62
N ILE A 101 -0.99 5.40 -9.68
CA ILE A 101 -1.74 5.61 -8.43
C ILE A 101 -2.74 6.78 -8.57
N ILE A 102 -2.30 7.92 -9.10
CA ILE A 102 -3.09 9.16 -9.14
C ILE A 102 -4.34 8.93 -10.01
N ASP A 103 -5.50 9.32 -9.47
CA ASP A 103 -6.83 9.10 -10.05
C ASP A 103 -7.24 7.64 -10.33
N ASN A 104 -6.44 6.66 -9.87
CA ASN A 104 -6.73 5.24 -10.03
C ASN A 104 -7.16 4.53 -8.74
N LEU A 105 -7.22 5.28 -7.63
CA LEU A 105 -7.53 4.81 -6.28
C LEU A 105 -8.46 5.78 -5.55
N GLU A 106 -9.28 5.27 -4.65
CA GLU A 106 -10.14 6.09 -3.80
C GLU A 106 -9.37 6.61 -2.57
N THR A 107 -8.58 5.73 -1.93
CA THR A 107 -7.71 6.06 -0.78
C THR A 107 -6.39 5.30 -0.82
N ILE A 108 -5.35 5.93 -0.26
CA ILE A 108 -4.06 5.30 0.02
C ILE A 108 -3.70 5.50 1.48
N THR A 109 -3.37 4.42 2.18
CA THR A 109 -2.90 4.46 3.57
C THR A 109 -1.38 4.31 3.58
N ILE A 110 -0.68 5.29 4.15
CA ILE A 110 0.77 5.26 4.32
C ILE A 110 1.06 4.88 5.76
N SER A 111 1.80 3.79 5.94
CA SER A 111 2.10 3.26 7.27
C SER A 111 3.39 3.85 7.81
N THR A 112 3.28 4.57 8.92
CA THR A 112 4.39 5.03 9.75
C THR A 112 4.43 4.17 11.01
N PHE A 113 5.62 3.94 11.56
CA PHE A 113 5.74 3.18 12.80
C PHE A 113 6.87 3.70 13.68
N GLU A 114 6.79 3.41 14.99
CA GLU A 114 7.80 3.74 15.98
C GLU A 114 9.17 3.15 15.61
N GLY A 115 10.25 3.93 15.71
CA GLY A 115 11.59 3.43 15.41
C GLY A 115 11.83 3.06 13.95
N ASP A 116 11.09 3.66 13.02
CA ASP A 116 11.39 3.53 11.59
C ASP A 116 12.66 4.33 11.23
N GLU A 117 13.73 3.60 10.89
CA GLU A 117 15.02 4.17 10.50
C GLU A 117 14.93 4.99 9.19
N GLU A 118 13.90 4.77 8.37
CA GLU A 118 13.72 5.43 7.07
C GLU A 118 12.57 6.46 7.11
N ALA A 119 12.14 6.88 8.30
CA ALA A 119 11.00 7.78 8.46
C ALA A 119 11.20 9.15 7.80
N GLU A 120 12.42 9.70 7.83
CA GLU A 120 12.73 11.00 7.22
C GLU A 120 12.62 10.91 5.68
N GLU A 121 13.20 9.88 5.06
CA GLU A 121 13.09 9.62 3.61
C GLU A 121 11.64 9.34 3.19
N GLN A 122 10.91 8.57 4.00
CA GLN A 122 9.49 8.32 3.78
C GLN A 122 8.71 9.65 3.80
N TYR A 123 8.94 10.51 4.81
CA TYR A 123 8.28 11.81 4.91
C TYR A 123 8.51 12.69 3.68
N GLU A 124 9.76 12.80 3.22
CA GLU A 124 10.11 13.54 2.00
C GLU A 124 9.36 13.00 0.77
N THR A 125 9.30 11.68 0.64
CA THR A 125 8.58 11.00 -0.43
C THR A 125 7.07 11.29 -0.37
N VAL A 126 6.47 11.30 0.82
CA VAL A 126 5.06 11.65 1.02
C VAL A 126 4.79 13.10 0.64
N VAL A 127 5.64 14.04 1.08
CA VAL A 127 5.51 15.47 0.75
C VAL A 127 5.55 15.68 -0.76
N GLU A 128 6.49 15.05 -1.45
CA GLU A 128 6.61 15.16 -2.90
C GLU A 128 5.42 14.52 -3.63
N PHE A 129 4.96 13.34 -3.19
CA PHE A 129 3.75 12.72 -3.74
C PHE A 129 2.52 13.62 -3.57
N MET A 130 2.36 14.27 -2.40
CA MET A 130 1.28 15.22 -2.16
C MET A 130 1.34 16.43 -3.11
N ARG A 131 2.54 16.91 -3.42
CA ARG A 131 2.76 17.97 -4.41
C ARG A 131 2.37 17.52 -5.81
N LEU A 132 2.77 16.31 -6.22
CA LEU A 132 2.47 15.73 -7.53
C LEU A 132 0.97 15.49 -7.73
N LYS A 133 0.30 14.85 -6.76
CA LYS A 133 -1.15 14.58 -6.88
C LYS A 133 -1.99 15.86 -6.83
N GLY A 134 -1.54 16.85 -6.05
CA GLY A 134 -2.34 18.05 -5.76
C GLY A 134 -3.71 17.70 -5.19
N LYS A 135 -4.78 18.11 -5.89
CA LYS A 135 -6.18 17.84 -5.48
C LYS A 135 -6.76 16.53 -6.03
N GLN A 136 -6.03 15.86 -6.92
CA GLN A 136 -6.46 14.60 -7.52
C GLN A 136 -6.50 13.49 -6.47
N LYS A 137 -7.21 12.41 -6.80
CA LYS A 137 -7.23 11.20 -5.99
C LYS A 137 -5.86 10.50 -6.05
N PRO A 138 -5.53 9.62 -5.08
CA PRO A 138 -6.32 9.21 -3.91
C PRO A 138 -6.36 10.24 -2.76
N ASN A 139 -7.32 10.07 -1.85
CA ASN A 139 -7.21 10.67 -0.52
C ASN A 139 -6.13 9.93 0.28
N VAL A 140 -5.26 10.67 0.97
CA VAL A 140 -4.14 10.09 1.72
C VAL A 140 -4.50 9.97 3.20
N ILE A 141 -4.24 8.80 3.76
CA ILE A 141 -4.40 8.47 5.18
C ILE A 141 -3.02 8.14 5.73
N ILE A 142 -2.62 8.76 6.84
CA ILE A 142 -1.40 8.38 7.56
C ILE A 142 -1.79 7.47 8.72
N ARG A 143 -1.28 6.24 8.72
CA ARG A 143 -1.47 5.26 9.79
C ARG A 143 -0.23 5.24 10.68
N CYS A 144 -0.39 5.72 11.91
CA CYS A 144 0.67 5.71 12.92
C CYS A 144 0.59 4.46 13.80
N LEU A 145 1.67 3.69 13.87
CA LEU A 145 1.77 2.46 14.67
C LEU A 145 2.82 2.61 15.78
N GLY A 146 2.41 2.50 17.03
CA GLY A 146 3.28 2.71 18.19
C GLY A 146 3.48 4.18 18.54
N ASP A 147 4.53 4.49 19.29
CA ASP A 147 4.89 5.88 19.61
C ASP A 147 5.62 6.53 18.44
N THR A 148 4.86 7.16 17.56
CA THR A 148 5.39 7.87 16.39
C THR A 148 5.66 9.35 16.68
N ASP A 149 6.04 9.73 17.90
CA ASP A 149 6.39 11.12 18.26
C ASP A 149 7.72 11.52 17.59
N TYR A 150 7.67 11.73 16.28
CA TYR A 150 8.75 12.29 15.51
C TYR A 150 8.96 13.73 15.96
N LYS A 151 9.94 13.93 16.85
CA LYS A 151 10.56 15.24 17.03
C LYS A 151 11.27 15.60 15.73
N PHE A 152 10.51 16.05 14.74
CA PHE A 152 11.05 16.60 13.51
C PHE A 152 12.06 17.67 13.90
N LYS A 153 13.32 17.48 13.49
CA LYS A 153 14.43 18.42 13.70
C LYS A 153 14.19 19.83 13.14
N TYR A 154 13.02 20.07 12.54
CA TYR A 154 12.64 21.29 11.82
C TYR A 154 11.42 22.04 12.38
N GLY A 155 11.11 21.90 13.67
CA GLY A 155 10.36 22.93 14.40
C GLY A 155 8.93 23.24 13.92
N MET A 156 8.24 22.31 13.24
CA MET A 156 6.83 22.47 12.93
C MET A 156 5.95 21.94 14.09
N ARG A 157 5.02 22.78 14.54
CA ARG A 157 4.02 22.45 15.57
C ARG A 157 3.09 21.34 15.07
N LYS A 158 2.61 20.53 16.03
CA LYS A 158 1.52 19.56 15.88
C LYS A 158 0.40 20.11 14.98
N PHE A 159 -0.12 19.23 14.12
CA PHE A 159 -1.27 19.46 13.24
C PHE A 159 -2.45 20.12 13.97
#